data_AF-A0A9P7Y854-F1
#
_entry.id   AF-A0A9P7Y854-F1
#
_cell.length_a   1.000
_cell.length_b   1.000
_cell.length_c   1.000
_cell.angle_alpha   90.00
_cell.angle_beta   90.00
_cell.angle_gamma   90.00
#
_symmetry.space_group_name_H-M   'P 1'
#
loop_
_entity.id
_entity.type
_entity.pdbx_description
1 polymer ?
#
loop_
_entity_poly.entity_id
_entity_poly.type
_entity_poly.pdbx_seq_one_letter_code
_entity_poly.pdbx_strand_id
1 'polypeptide(L)' 'RRKINLISKGDDLHRLFGVDVFLVIRKKGKHCGYNSRDKLDWPPTKEELVSLSY' A
#
# COMPACT_ATOMS: atom_id res chain seq x y z
N ARG A 1 2.11 12.44 -12.05
CA ARG A 1 2.62 11.35 -12.91
C ARG A 1 3.31 10.24 -12.10
N ARG A 2 4.51 10.43 -11.52
CA ARG A 2 5.22 9.36 -10.77
C ARG A 2 4.43 8.69 -9.63
N LYS A 3 3.68 9.47 -8.85
CA LYS A 3 2.78 8.96 -7.78
C LYS A 3 1.72 8.00 -8.32
N ILE A 4 1.07 8.37 -9.42
CA ILE A 4 0.00 7.58 -10.04
C ILE A 4 0.57 6.28 -10.58
N ASN A 5 1.72 6.33 -11.24
CA ASN A 5 2.39 5.11 -11.71
C ASN A 5 2.75 4.16 -10.56
N LEU A 6 3.19 4.69 -9.42
CA LEU A 6 3.51 3.86 -8.26
C LEU A 6 2.27 3.19 -7.68
N ILE A 7 1.16 3.93 -7.56
CA ILE A 7 -0.13 3.38 -7.12
C ILE A 7 -0.62 2.32 -8.12
N SER A 8 -0.55 2.59 -9.42
CA SER A 8 -0.93 1.65 -10.48
C SER A 8 -0.14 0.35 -10.39
N LYS A 9 1.18 0.42 -10.14
CA LYS A 9 1.99 -0.79 -9.93
C LYS A 9 1.59 -1.58 -8.67
N GLY A 10 1.19 -0.87 -7.60
CA GLY A 10 0.64 -1.53 -6.41
C GLY A 10 -0.66 -2.26 -6.71
N ASP A 11 -1.51 -1.64 -7.52
CA ASP A 11 -2.77 -2.25 -8.00
C ASP A 11 -2.52 -3.46 -8.91
N ASP A 12 -1.54 -3.36 -9.81
CA ASP A 12 -1.13 -4.49 -10.66
C ASP A 12 -0.66 -5.67 -9.81
N LEU A 13 0.13 -5.42 -8.75
CA LEU A 13 0.57 -6.48 -7.84
C LEU A 13 -0.62 -7.17 -7.16
N HIS A 14 -1.58 -6.39 -6.66
CA HIS A 14 -2.78 -6.93 -6.06
C HIS A 14 -3.60 -7.78 -7.04
N ARG A 15 -3.84 -7.26 -8.25
CA ARG A 15 -4.65 -7.96 -9.26
C ARG A 15 -3.98 -9.20 -9.83
N LEU A 16 -2.67 -9.15 -10.08
CA LEU A 16 -1.94 -10.22 -10.77
C LEU A 16 -1.47 -11.33 -9.83
N PHE A 17 -1.14 -10.98 -8.59
CA PHE A 17 -0.56 -11.94 -7.63
C PHE A 17 -1.43 -12.15 -6.39
N GLY A 18 -2.56 -11.46 -6.26
CA GLY A 18 -3.47 -11.58 -5.11
C GLY A 18 -2.85 -11.09 -3.80
N VAL A 19 -1.77 -10.31 -3.86
CA VAL A 19 -1.09 -9.80 -2.67
C VAL A 19 -1.77 -8.54 -2.16
N ASP A 20 -1.68 -8.32 -0.85
CA ASP A 20 -2.14 -7.07 -0.26
C ASP A 20 -1.02 -6.03 -0.29
N VAL A 21 -1.34 -4.84 -0.81
CA VAL A 21 -0.38 -3.76 -1.00
C VAL A 21 -0.83 -2.53 -0.24
N PHE A 22 0.08 -2.03 0.59
CA PHE A 22 -0.12 -0.84 1.42
C PHE A 22 0.98 0.17 1.10
N LEU A 23 0.60 1.32 0.54
CA LEU A 23 1.52 2.41 0.25
C LEU A 23 1.17 3.65 1.09
N VAL A 24 2.13 4.15 1.87
CA VAL A 24 2.04 5.45 2.55
C VAL A 24 3.14 6.36 2.04
N ILE A 25 2.76 7.51 1.49
CA ILE A 25 3.70 8.54 1.01
C ILE A 25 3.53 9.79 1.85
N ARG A 26 4.59 10.20 2.54
CA ARG A 26 4.65 11.50 3.23
C ARG A 26 5.43 12.50 2.38
N LYS A 27 4.81 13.64 2.03
CA LYS A 27 5.46 14.73 1.29
C LYS A 27 5.02 16.08 1.83
N LYS A 28 5.97 16.93 2.25
CA LYS A 28 5.72 18.27 2.80
C LYS A 28 4.64 18.26 3.91
N GLY A 29 4.74 17.31 4.84
CA GLY A 29 3.78 17.14 5.93
C GLY A 29 2.43 16.51 5.56
N LYS A 30 2.12 16.31 4.27
CA LYS A 30 0.88 15.67 3.82
C LYS A 30 1.11 14.17 3.60
N HIS A 31 0.14 13.36 4.01
CA HIS A 31 0.11 11.92 3.77
C HIS A 31 -0.80 11.61 2.57
N CYS A 32 -0.38 10.66 1.75
CA CYS A 32 -1.18 10.03 0.71
C CYS A 32 -1.09 8.52 0.90
N GLY A 33 -2.23 7.85 0.96
CA GLY A 33 -2.33 6.41 1.09
C GLY A 33 -2.81 5.75 -0.20
N TYR A 34 -2.46 4.48 -0.38
CA TYR A 34 -3.15 3.55 -1.26
C TYR A 34 -3.27 2.21 -0.53
N ASN A 35 -4.49 1.70 -0.44
CA ASN A 35 -4.82 0.40 0.13
C ASN A 35 -5.45 -0.45 -0.96
N SER A 36 -4.93 -1.65 -1.20
CA SER A 36 -5.57 -2.60 -2.12
C SER A 36 -6.77 -3.31 -1.49
N ARG A 37 -6.93 -3.28 -0.16
CA ARG A 37 -8.06 -3.86 0.56
C ARG A 37 -9.23 -2.89 0.65
N ASP A 38 -10.44 -3.37 0.38
CA ASP A 38 -11.66 -2.55 0.42
C ASP A 38 -12.12 -2.14 1.84
N LYS A 39 -11.76 -2.88 2.90
CA LYS A 39 -12.49 -2.81 4.19
C LYS A 39 -11.70 -3.01 5.49
N LEU A 40 -10.37 -3.00 5.47
CA LEU A 40 -9.60 -3.11 6.71
C LEU A 40 -9.20 -1.75 7.26
N ASP A 41 -9.11 -1.67 8.59
CA ASP A 41 -8.51 -0.54 9.31
C ASP A 41 -7.17 -0.21 8.65
N TRP A 42 -7.10 1.00 8.09
CA TRP A 42 -5.94 1.48 7.36
C TRP A 42 -5.22 2.55 8.18
N PRO A 43 -3.88 2.53 8.27
CA PRO A 43 -2.96 1.52 7.72
C PRO A 43 -2.89 0.24 8.58
N PRO A 44 -2.31 -0.85 8.05
CA PRO A 44 -2.02 -2.06 8.83
C PRO A 44 -1.23 -1.74 10.10
N THR A 45 -1.47 -2.53 11.13
CA THR A 45 -0.71 -2.48 12.37
C THR A 45 0.75 -2.84 12.13
N LYS A 46 1.63 -2.43 13.05
CA LYS A 46 3.05 -2.80 12.96
C LYS A 46 3.23 -4.31 13.03
N GLU A 47 2.42 -5.01 13.83
CA GLU A 47 2.49 -6.47 13.93
C GLU A 47 2.18 -7.16 12.59
N GLU A 48 1.22 -6.65 11.82
CA GLU A 48 0.89 -7.19 10.49
C GLU A 48 2.01 -6.97 9.46
N LEU A 49 2.76 -5.88 9.55
CA LEU A 49 3.84 -5.56 8.62
C LEU A 49 5.14 -6.33 8.86
N VAL A 50 5.38 -6.82 10.09
CA VAL A 50 6.64 -7.46 10.50
C VAL A 50 6.72 -8.94 10.09
N SER A 51 5.62 -9.57 9.69
CA SER A 51 5.58 -11.00 9.33
C SER A 51 6.27 -11.37 7.99
N LEU A 52 6.86 -10.42 7.25
CA LEU A 52 7.41 -10.64 5.90
C LEU A 52 8.92 -10.34 5.78
N SER A 53 9.69 -10.46 6.86
CA SER A 53 11.14 -10.55 6.76
C SER A 53 11.54 -11.90 6.13
N TYR A 54 11.71 -11.92 4.81
CA TYR A 54 12.49 -12.95 4.10
C TYR A 54 13.99 -12.76 4.35
#